data_AF-A0A819U078-F1
#
_entry.id   AF-A0A819U078-F1
#
_cell.length_a   1.000
_cell.length_b   1.000
_cell.length_c   1.000
_cell.angle_alpha   90.00
_cell.angle_beta   90.00
_cell.angle_gamma   90.00
#
_symmetry.space_group_name_H-M   'P 1'
#
loop_
_entity.id
_entity.type
_entity.pdbx_description
1 polymer ?
#
loop_
_entity_poly.entity_id
_entity_poly.type
_entity_poly.pdbx_seq_one_letter_code
_entity_poly.pdbx_strand_id
1 'polypeptide(L)'
;YKNEKIYYVHISGGMLVYIISNVYNVHYNNRPTRVVSTGRTSDDQLSPLDYGFYWCWNFCLGKKWRSSQTGEEKYQDIMLADFRAFCANDNNRLVNFWNELNDLANEKINEKQRISSNDN
;
A
#
# COMPACT_ATOMS: atom_id res chain seq x y z
N TYR A 1 -8.66 -19.17 -4.02
CA TYR A 1 -9.00 -17.78 -3.70
C TYR A 1 -8.80 -16.94 -4.94
N LYS A 2 -9.84 -16.27 -5.42
CA LYS A 2 -9.81 -15.44 -6.64
C LYS A 2 -8.76 -14.33 -6.44
N ASN A 3 -7.98 -14.05 -7.48
CA ASN A 3 -7.15 -12.85 -7.57
C ASN A 3 -8.08 -11.63 -7.63
N GLU A 4 -8.60 -11.21 -6.48
CA GLU A 4 -9.40 -10.00 -6.40
C GLU A 4 -8.47 -8.80 -6.55
N LYS A 5 -8.74 -8.04 -7.60
CA LYS A 5 -8.05 -6.80 -7.89
C LYS A 5 -8.42 -5.78 -6.81
N ILE A 6 -7.43 -5.30 -6.05
CA ILE A 6 -7.66 -4.39 -4.93
C ILE A 6 -7.48 -2.95 -5.39
N TYR A 7 -8.53 -2.16 -5.23
CA TYR A 7 -8.56 -0.72 -5.52
C TYR A 7 -8.98 0.03 -4.25
N TYR A 8 -8.31 1.15 -3.99
CA TYR A 8 -8.63 2.04 -2.88
C TYR A 8 -9.05 3.40 -3.42
N VAL A 9 -10.04 4.00 -2.78
CA VAL A 9 -10.48 5.38 -3.05
C VAL A 9 -10.09 6.22 -1.84
N HIS A 10 -9.38 7.32 -2.06
CA HIS A 10 -9.04 8.24 -0.99
C HIS A 10 -10.31 8.89 -0.42
N ILE A 11 -10.35 9.21 0.88
CA ILE A 11 -11.52 9.77 1.56
C ILE A 11 -12.08 11.05 0.91
N SER A 12 -11.22 11.81 0.21
CA SER A 12 -11.62 12.95 -0.62
C SER A 12 -12.60 12.61 -1.76
N GLY A 13 -12.66 11.34 -2.15
CA GLY A 13 -13.29 10.88 -3.39
C GLY A 13 -12.53 11.23 -4.67
N GLY A 14 -11.52 12.11 -4.64
CA GLY A 14 -10.83 12.62 -5.82
C GLY A 14 -9.69 11.76 -6.38
N MET A 15 -9.24 10.73 -5.67
CA MET A 15 -8.05 9.94 -6.04
C MET A 15 -8.32 8.46 -5.84
N LEU A 16 -7.81 7.63 -6.76
CA LEU A 16 -7.85 6.18 -6.65
C LEU A 16 -6.46 5.57 -6.81
N VAL A 17 -6.24 4.47 -6.08
CA VAL A 17 -5.01 3.68 -6.12
C VAL A 17 -5.37 2.23 -6.44
N TYR A 18 -4.68 1.64 -7.40
CA TYR A 18 -4.76 0.21 -7.70
C TYR A 18 -3.45 -0.47 -7.33
N ILE A 19 -3.51 -1.48 -6.48
CA ILE A 19 -2.32 -2.24 -6.09
C ILE A 19 -2.22 -3.50 -6.96
N ILE A 20 -1.05 -3.73 -7.52
CA ILE A 20 -0.80 -4.87 -8.39
C ILE A 20 -0.84 -6.16 -7.55
N SER A 21 -1.75 -7.08 -7.90
CA SER A 21 -2.09 -8.27 -7.12
C SER A 21 -0.92 -9.22 -6.83
N ASN A 22 0.12 -9.25 -7.67
CA ASN A 22 1.31 -10.05 -7.42
C ASN A 22 2.11 -9.54 -6.21
N VAL A 23 2.08 -8.24 -5.91
CA VAL A 23 2.74 -7.65 -4.72
C VAL A 23 1.96 -7.98 -3.44
N TYR A 24 0.63 -7.93 -3.51
CA TYR A 24 -0.23 -8.18 -2.37
C TYR A 24 -0.16 -9.64 -1.89
N ASN A 25 -0.06 -10.59 -2.83
CA ASN A 25 -0.02 -12.02 -2.50
C ASN A 25 1.33 -12.50 -1.93
N VAL A 26 2.44 -11.78 -2.19
CA VAL A 26 3.77 -12.11 -1.63
C VAL A 26 3.80 -11.96 -0.12
N HIS A 27 3.06 -10.99 0.44
CA HIS A 27 2.99 -10.79 1.89
C HIS A 27 1.96 -11.69 2.60
N TYR A 28 0.89 -12.12 1.91
CA TYR A 28 -0.18 -12.90 2.53
C TYR A 28 0.14 -14.40 2.61
N ASN A 29 0.96 -14.92 1.69
CA ASN A 29 1.47 -16.27 1.75
C ASN A 29 2.99 -16.18 1.74
N ASN A 30 3.66 -16.73 2.76
CA ASN A 30 5.12 -17.01 2.77
C ASN A 30 5.52 -18.05 1.70
N ARG A 31 5.02 -17.90 0.47
CA ARG A 31 5.32 -18.74 -0.68
C ARG A 31 5.98 -17.84 -1.71
N PRO A 32 7.28 -18.05 -2.01
CA PRO A 32 7.88 -17.40 -3.17
C PRO A 32 7.11 -17.87 -4.40
N THR A 33 6.28 -16.99 -4.97
CA THR A 33 5.63 -17.27 -6.24
C THR A 33 6.72 -17.27 -7.31
N ARG A 34 7.18 -18.46 -7.69
CA ARG A 34 7.93 -18.64 -8.93
C ARG A 34 7.06 -18.13 -10.08
N VAL A 35 7.44 -16.99 -10.61
CA VAL A 35 6.87 -16.44 -11.84
C VAL A 35 7.21 -17.42 -12.97
N VAL A 36 6.20 -18.12 -13.50
CA VAL A 36 6.31 -18.77 -14.81
C VAL A 36 6.05 -17.67 -15.84
N SER A 37 7.10 -16.92 -16.15
CA SER A 37 7.18 -16.17 -17.39
C SER A 37 7.74 -17.13 -18.44
N THR A 38 6.93 -17.41 -19.46
CA THR A 38 7.35 -18.13 -20.65
C THR A 38 8.35 -17.24 -21.39
N GLY A 39 9.64 -17.38 -21.07
CA GLY A 39 10.73 -16.58 -21.65
C GLY A 39 11.70 -16.05 -20.60
N ARG A 40 12.37 -16.96 -19.88
CA ARG A 40 13.50 -16.62 -19.00
C ARG A 40 14.75 -16.33 -19.85
N THR A 41 15.22 -15.10 -19.84
CA THR A 41 16.67 -14.84 -19.81
C THR A 41 17.09 -14.78 -18.34
N SER A 42 18.21 -15.43 -18.05
CA SER A 42 18.77 -15.73 -16.73
C SER A 42 19.31 -14.50 -15.99
N ASP A 43 18.40 -13.63 -15.56
CA ASP A 43 18.66 -12.65 -14.52
C ASP A 43 17.36 -12.52 -13.71
N ASP A 44 17.41 -12.81 -12.41
CA ASP A 44 16.25 -12.83 -11.50
C ASP A 44 15.81 -11.39 -11.15
N GLN A 45 15.91 -10.47 -12.12
CA GLN A 45 15.51 -9.08 -11.97
C GLN A 45 13.99 -9.00 -12.09
N LEU A 46 13.36 -8.71 -10.96
CA LEU A 46 12.00 -8.20 -10.90
C LEU A 46 11.88 -7.03 -11.87
N SER A 47 10.94 -7.12 -12.81
CA SER A 47 10.65 -5.99 -13.68
C SER A 47 10.02 -4.86 -12.85
N PRO A 48 10.18 -3.59 -13.23
CA PRO A 48 9.47 -2.48 -12.58
C PRO A 48 7.94 -2.62 -12.63
N LEU A 49 7.40 -3.56 -13.42
CA LEU A 49 5.99 -3.89 -13.49
C LEU A 49 5.55 -4.93 -12.45
N ASP A 50 6.50 -5.58 -11.77
CA ASP A 50 6.24 -6.59 -10.75
C ASP A 50 5.97 -5.99 -9.36
N TYR A 51 6.28 -4.70 -9.16
CA TYR A 51 6.01 -3.96 -7.92
C TYR A 51 5.50 -2.54 -8.16
N GLY A 52 4.56 -2.10 -7.32
CA GLY A 52 4.02 -0.74 -7.34
C GLY A 52 2.50 -0.66 -7.41
N PHE A 53 2.02 0.51 -7.83
CA PHE A 53 0.61 0.87 -7.86
C PHE A 53 0.30 1.73 -9.10
N TYR A 54 -0.93 1.66 -9.58
CA TYR A 54 -1.46 2.69 -10.48
C TYR A 54 -2.19 3.75 -9.68
N TRP A 55 -1.97 5.00 -10.05
CA TRP A 55 -2.67 6.16 -9.52
C TRP A 55 -3.57 6.74 -10.59
N CYS A 56 -4.81 7.07 -10.24
CA CYS A 56 -5.67 7.85 -11.14
C CYS A 56 -6.50 8.89 -10.40
N TRP A 57 -6.81 9.95 -11.14
CA TRP A 57 -7.64 11.06 -10.70
C TRP A 57 -9.11 10.67 -10.92
N ASN A 58 -9.95 10.91 -9.92
CA ASN A 58 -11.38 10.63 -10.05
C ASN A 58 -12.11 11.78 -10.74
N PHE A 59 -12.17 11.73 -12.07
CA PHE A 59 -12.94 12.69 -12.85
C PHE A 59 -14.46 12.49 -12.74
N CYS A 60 -14.92 11.32 -12.28
CA CYS A 60 -16.35 11.00 -12.12
C CYS A 60 -16.98 11.72 -10.92
N LEU A 61 -16.17 12.31 -10.03
CA LEU A 61 -16.68 13.16 -8.96
C LEU A 61 -17.14 14.50 -9.54
N GLY A 62 -18.45 14.76 -9.57
CA GLY A 62 -19.00 16.04 -10.03
C GLY A 62 -18.73 17.21 -9.07
N LYS A 63 -18.72 18.45 -9.56
CA LYS A 63 -18.48 19.66 -8.72
C LYS A 63 -19.43 19.79 -7.52
N LYS A 64 -20.66 19.28 -7.67
CA LYS A 64 -21.70 19.25 -6.61
C LYS A 64 -21.32 18.40 -5.39
N TRP A 65 -20.44 17.42 -5.56
CA TRP A 65 -20.06 16.45 -4.51
C TRP A 65 -18.64 16.65 -4.00
N ARG A 66 -17.94 17.69 -4.47
CA ARG A 66 -16.63 18.08 -3.96
C ARG A 66 -16.84 18.92 -2.70
N SER A 67 -16.27 18.50 -1.58
CA SER A 67 -16.17 19.36 -0.39
C SER A 67 -15.14 20.48 -0.66
N SER A 68 -15.35 21.66 -0.07
CA SER A 68 -14.42 22.80 -0.19
C SER A 68 -13.01 22.47 0.31
N GLN A 69 -12.88 21.49 1.21
CA GLN A 69 -11.62 21.11 1.86
C GLN A 69 -10.79 20.08 1.06
N THR A 70 -11.38 19.38 0.09
CA THR A 70 -10.72 18.23 -0.58
C THR A 70 -10.98 18.16 -2.08
N GLY A 71 -11.66 19.17 -2.64
CA GLY A 71 -12.01 19.27 -4.05
C GLY A 71 -10.99 19.98 -4.94
N GLU A 72 -9.93 20.56 -4.37
CA GLU A 72 -8.91 21.28 -5.15
C GLU A 72 -7.99 20.31 -5.88
N GLU A 73 -7.82 20.50 -7.19
CA GLU A 73 -6.93 19.71 -8.04
C GLU A 73 -5.48 19.76 -7.53
N LYS A 74 -5.05 20.92 -7.02
CA LYS A 74 -3.73 21.11 -6.41
C LYS A 74 -3.47 20.16 -5.24
N TYR A 75 -4.48 19.83 -4.45
CA TYR A 75 -4.32 18.87 -3.36
C TYR A 75 -4.02 17.47 -3.88
N GLN A 76 -4.60 17.08 -5.03
CA GLN A 76 -4.34 15.78 -5.66
C GLN A 76 -2.88 15.66 -6.10
N ASP A 77 -2.31 16.73 -6.67
CA ASP A 77 -0.88 16.80 -7.02
C ASP A 77 0.02 16.71 -5.79
N ILE A 78 -0.30 17.48 -4.74
CA ILE A 78 0.46 17.46 -3.48
C ILE A 78 0.44 16.07 -2.86
N MET A 79 -0.72 15.41 -2.83
CA MET A 79 -0.87 14.06 -2.29
C MET A 79 -0.08 13.03 -3.10
N LEU A 80 -0.12 13.10 -4.44
CA LEU A 80 0.67 12.20 -5.28
C LEU A 80 2.18 12.41 -5.08
N ALA A 81 2.62 13.67 -4.94
CA ALA A 81 4.01 14.00 -4.66
C ALA A 81 4.46 13.45 -3.29
N ASP A 82 3.66 13.66 -2.23
CA ASP A 82 3.96 13.12 -0.90
C ASP A 82 4.00 11.60 -0.90
N PHE A 83 3.06 10.95 -1.61
CA PHE A 83 3.01 9.49 -1.69
C PHE A 83 4.25 8.92 -2.40
N ARG A 84 4.73 9.57 -3.46
CA ARG A 84 5.98 9.19 -4.14
C ARG A 84 7.18 9.38 -3.22
N ALA A 85 7.28 10.50 -2.52
CA ALA A 85 8.35 10.78 -1.56
C ALA A 85 8.37 9.74 -0.43
N PHE A 86 7.20 9.37 0.09
CA PHE A 86 7.06 8.30 1.06
C PHE A 86 7.59 6.96 0.51
N CYS A 87 7.15 6.55 -0.69
CA CYS A 87 7.63 5.32 -1.32
C CYS A 87 9.14 5.32 -1.64
N ALA A 88 9.74 6.49 -1.89
CA ALA A 88 11.18 6.66 -2.10
C ALA A 88 12.00 6.61 -0.81
N ASN A 89 11.34 6.45 0.35
CA ASN A 89 11.95 6.56 1.68
C ASN A 89 12.60 7.94 1.92
N ASP A 90 12.02 9.00 1.36
CA ASP A 90 12.50 10.36 1.60
C ASP A 90 12.44 10.68 3.10
N ASN A 91 13.52 11.27 3.62
CA ASN A 91 13.69 11.58 5.04
C ASN A 91 13.53 10.37 5.97
N ASN A 92 13.80 9.15 5.48
CA ASN A 92 13.61 7.89 6.21
C ASN A 92 12.16 7.63 6.68
N ARG A 93 11.16 8.30 6.07
CA ARG A 93 9.76 8.16 6.49
C ARG A 93 9.25 6.73 6.39
N LEU A 94 9.64 5.98 5.36
CA LEU A 94 9.19 4.61 5.17
C LEU A 94 9.80 3.67 6.22
N VAL A 95 11.12 3.80 6.47
CA VAL A 95 11.80 3.01 7.50
C VAL A 95 11.23 3.30 8.89
N ASN A 96 11.03 4.58 9.22
CA ASN A 96 10.46 4.97 10.51
C ASN A 96 9.05 4.39 10.69
N PHE A 97 8.20 4.48 9.66
CA PHE A 97 6.87 3.87 9.67
C PHE A 97 6.92 2.36 9.94
N TRP A 98 7.86 1.64 9.32
CA TRP A 98 8.02 0.20 9.58
C TRP A 98 8.46 -0.12 11.01
N ASN A 99 9.37 0.67 11.57
CA ASN A 99 9.81 0.51 12.95
C ASN A 99 8.65 0.72 13.92
N GLU A 100 7.87 1.80 13.75
CA GLU A 100 6.68 2.09 14.55
C GLU A 100 5.65 0.95 14.50
N LEU A 101 5.42 0.36 13.32
CA LEU A 101 4.53 -0.79 13.17
C LEU A 101 5.05 -2.04 13.89
N ASN A 102 6.35 -2.32 13.81
CA ASN A 102 6.96 -3.46 14.48
C ASN A 102 6.88 -3.30 16.01
N ASP A 103 7.15 -2.10 16.51
CA ASP A 103 7.05 -1.80 17.94
C ASP A 103 5.62 -2.00 18.44
N LEU A 104 4.63 -1.45 17.72
CA LEU A 104 3.21 -1.66 18.04
C LEU A 104 2.78 -3.13 17.99
N ALA A 105 3.32 -3.90 17.04
CA ALA A 105 3.04 -5.34 16.95
C ALA A 105 3.63 -6.09 18.14
N ASN A 106 4.86 -5.75 18.55
CA ASN A 106 5.53 -6.35 19.71
C ASN A 106 4.80 -6.03 21.01
N GLU A 107 4.33 -4.79 21.19
CA GLU A 107 3.51 -4.39 22.34
C GLU A 107 2.24 -5.25 22.45
N LYS A 108 1.49 -5.39 21.35
CA LYS A 108 0.26 -6.22 21.32
C LYS A 108 0.53 -7.70 21.60
N ILE A 109 1.68 -8.23 21.18
CA ILE A 109 2.08 -9.60 21.48
C ILE A 109 2.34 -9.75 22.99
N ASN A 110 3.06 -8.80 23.58
CA ASN A 110 3.39 -8.80 25.01
C ASN A 110 2.14 -8.66 25.89
N GLU A 111 1.18 -7.83 25.49
CA GLU A 111 -0.11 -7.68 26.18
C GLU A 111 -0.90 -9.01 26.20
N LYS A 112 -0.99 -9.69 25.06
CA LYS A 112 -1.67 -11.00 24.98
C LYS A 112 -1.04 -12.05 25.88
N GLN A 113 0.30 -12.08 25.97
CA GLN A 113 1.01 -13.01 26.86
C GLN A 113 0.74 -12.73 28.34
N ARG A 114 0.65 -11.45 28.73
CA ARG A 114 0.30 -11.03 30.10
C ARG A 114 -1.12 -11.44 30.47
N ILE A 115 -2.09 -11.24 29.58
CA ILE A 115 -3.49 -11.64 29.83
C ILE A 115 -3.60 -13.16 29.98
N SER A 116 -2.97 -13.94 29.10
CA SER A 116 -2.99 -15.41 29.17
C SER A 116 -2.31 -15.99 30.42
N SER A 117 -1.44 -15.23 31.08
CA SER A 117 -0.73 -15.66 32.30
C SER A 117 -1.51 -15.34 33.59
N ASN A 118 -2.50 -14.43 33.53
CA ASN A 118 -3.37 -14.07 34.66
C ASN A 118 -4.64 -14.94 34.75
N ASP A 119 -4.97 -15.68 33.69
CA ASP A 119 -6.13 -16.59 33.62
C ASP A 119 -5.80 -18.05 34.01
N ASN A 120 -4.54 -18.33 34.38
CA ASN A 120 -4.06 -19.62 34.92
C ASN A 120 -3.68 -19.48 36.40
#